data_AF-A0A963ELH9-F1
#
_entry.id   AF-A0A963ELH9-F1
#
_cell.length_a   1.000
_cell.length_b   1.000
_cell.length_c   1.000
_cell.angle_alpha   90.00
_cell.angle_beta   90.00
_cell.angle_gamma   90.00
#
_symmetry.space_group_name_H-M   'P 1'
#
loop_
_entity.id
_entity.type
_entity.pdbx_description
1 polymer ?
#
loop_
_entity_poly.entity_id
_entity_poly.type
_entity_poly.pdbx_seq_one_letter_code
_entity_poly.pdbx_strand_id
1 'polypeptide(L)'
;EAPINAIWEGSGNVQALDLLRAMAKTPAVLDAWFAELMKAKGYSPVLDQAIVALKDGFSDLSEIEYRARVLTEQLALTMQAALLVQAGNNSLADAFIASRLGGSVERNYGTLPRGLDLSALLQRANPMA
;
A
#
# COMPACT_ATOMS: atom_id res chain seq x y z
N GLU A 1 -15.24 5.35 -17.96
CA GLU A 1 -13.81 5.22 -18.29
C GLU A 1 -12.98 4.42 -17.29
N ALA A 2 -13.42 4.15 -16.05
CA ALA A 2 -12.61 3.39 -15.08
C ALA A 2 -12.17 1.95 -15.47
N PRO A 3 -13.00 1.08 -16.11
CA PRO A 3 -12.63 -0.33 -16.29
C PRO A 3 -11.61 -0.56 -17.41
N ILE A 4 -11.53 0.31 -18.42
CA ILE A 4 -10.60 0.14 -19.55
C ILE A 4 -9.15 0.23 -19.07
N ASN A 5 -8.87 1.11 -18.11
CA ASN A 5 -7.52 1.32 -17.57
C ASN A 5 -6.96 0.06 -16.89
N ALA A 6 -7.81 -0.76 -16.29
CA ALA A 6 -7.42 -2.01 -15.63
C ALA A 6 -7.27 -3.21 -16.59
N ILE A 7 -7.59 -3.03 -17.87
CA ILE A 7 -7.56 -4.07 -18.91
C ILE A 7 -6.48 -3.78 -19.95
N TRP A 8 -6.31 -2.51 -20.31
CA TRP A 8 -5.70 -2.10 -21.57
C TRP A 8 -4.20 -2.37 -21.70
N GLU A 9 -3.46 -2.54 -20.60
CA GLU A 9 -2.03 -2.92 -20.63
C GLU A 9 -1.73 -4.08 -19.68
N GLY A 10 -2.61 -5.08 -19.73
CA GLY A 10 -2.53 -6.27 -18.90
C GLY A 10 -3.50 -6.19 -17.73
N SER A 11 -4.32 -7.23 -17.60
CA SER A 11 -5.25 -7.36 -16.48
C SER A 11 -4.50 -7.52 -15.16
N GLY A 12 -5.20 -7.32 -14.03
CA GLY A 12 -4.58 -7.44 -12.70
C GLY A 12 -3.86 -8.77 -12.42
N ASN A 13 -4.21 -9.88 -13.09
CA ASN A 13 -3.46 -11.14 -12.96
C ASN A 13 -2.08 -11.03 -13.62
N VAL A 14 -2.04 -10.45 -14.83
CA VAL A 14 -0.79 -10.28 -15.59
C VAL A 14 0.16 -9.38 -14.82
N GLN A 15 -0.35 -8.26 -14.28
CA GLN A 15 0.45 -7.34 -13.47
C GLN A 15 1.03 -8.00 -12.21
N ALA A 16 0.23 -8.79 -11.49
CA ALA A 16 0.68 -9.49 -10.30
C ALA A 16 1.73 -10.58 -10.60
N LEU A 17 1.60 -11.31 -11.70
CA LEU A 17 2.60 -12.30 -12.12
C LEU A 17 3.87 -11.63 -12.66
N ASP A 18 3.74 -10.49 -13.35
CA ASP A 18 4.88 -9.71 -13.81
C ASP A 18 5.71 -9.15 -12.66
N LEU A 19 5.07 -8.79 -11.55
CA LEU A 19 5.76 -8.42 -10.32
C LEU A 19 6.66 -9.56 -9.82
N LEU A 20 6.12 -10.78 -9.70
CA LEU A 20 6.90 -11.96 -9.31
C LEU A 20 8.04 -12.24 -10.29
N ARG A 21 7.78 -12.08 -11.59
CA ARG A 21 8.79 -12.23 -12.64
C ARG A 21 9.92 -11.22 -12.52
N ALA A 22 9.60 -9.96 -12.22
CA ALA A 22 10.60 -8.90 -12.00
C ALA A 22 11.47 -9.21 -10.78
N MET A 23 10.88 -9.68 -9.69
CA MET A 23 11.59 -10.07 -8.48
C MET A 23 12.51 -11.28 -8.69
N ALA A 24 12.04 -12.30 -9.40
CA ALA A 24 12.85 -13.48 -9.72
C ALA A 24 14.04 -13.13 -10.62
N LYS A 25 13.83 -12.22 -11.59
CA LYS A 25 14.87 -11.77 -12.52
C LYS A 25 15.90 -10.85 -11.84
N THR A 26 15.44 -9.96 -10.97
CA THR A 26 16.28 -8.94 -10.32
C THR A 26 15.95 -8.88 -8.82
N PRO A 27 16.46 -9.80 -7.99
CA PRO A 27 16.11 -9.88 -6.56
C PRO A 27 16.38 -8.59 -5.78
N ALA A 28 17.42 -7.84 -6.15
CA ALA A 28 17.80 -6.57 -5.52
C ALA A 28 16.71 -5.48 -5.58
N VAL A 29 15.69 -5.63 -6.44
CA VAL A 29 14.55 -4.69 -6.49
C VAL A 29 13.77 -4.67 -5.19
N LEU A 30 13.68 -5.81 -4.49
CA LEU A 30 13.01 -5.87 -3.19
C LEU A 30 13.79 -5.15 -2.12
N ASP A 31 15.12 -5.30 -2.10
CA ASP A 31 15.98 -4.60 -1.15
C ASP A 31 15.84 -3.08 -1.31
N ALA A 32 15.84 -2.60 -2.56
CA ALA A 32 15.61 -1.20 -2.87
C ALA A 32 14.20 -0.74 -2.44
N TRP A 33 13.17 -1.55 -2.67
CA TRP A 33 11.81 -1.26 -2.25
C TRP A 33 11.69 -1.11 -0.73
N PHE A 34 12.22 -2.08 0.03
CA PHE A 34 12.19 -2.04 1.49
C PHE A 34 13.06 -0.92 2.05
N ALA A 35 14.20 -0.61 1.45
CA ALA A 35 15.00 0.55 1.84
C ALA A 35 14.19 1.85 1.77
N GLU A 36 13.31 1.97 0.78
CA GLU A 36 12.45 3.14 0.64
C GLU A 36 11.32 3.19 1.66
N LEU A 37 10.69 2.05 1.96
CA LEU A 37 9.69 1.96 3.03
C LEU A 37 10.29 2.31 4.39
N MET A 38 11.53 1.93 4.65
CA MET A 38 12.22 2.16 5.92
C MET A 38 12.50 3.64 6.21
N LYS A 39 12.37 4.54 5.23
CA LYS A 39 12.41 5.99 5.47
C LYS A 39 11.25 6.49 6.33
N ALA A 40 10.14 5.76 6.37
CA ALA A 40 8.97 6.06 7.20
C ALA A 40 8.98 5.30 8.55
N LYS A 41 10.04 4.55 8.86
CA LYS A 41 10.12 3.69 10.05
C LYS A 41 9.87 4.48 11.33
N GLY A 42 9.06 3.93 12.23
CA GLY A 42 8.81 4.51 13.55
C GLY A 42 7.76 5.61 13.57
N TYR A 43 7.23 6.00 12.40
CA TYR A 43 6.10 6.93 12.33
C TYR A 43 4.82 6.30 12.90
N SER A 44 4.54 5.04 12.52
CA SER A 44 3.35 4.32 12.96
C SER A 44 3.66 2.84 13.20
N PRO A 45 3.33 2.29 14.38
CA PRO A 45 3.47 0.86 14.65
C PRO A 45 2.68 -0.02 13.66
N VAL A 46 1.54 0.47 13.17
CA VAL A 46 0.70 -0.26 12.20
C VAL A 46 1.42 -0.36 10.84
N LEU A 47 2.03 0.74 10.38
CA LEU A 47 2.82 0.73 9.16
C LEU A 47 4.06 -0.16 9.30
N ASP A 48 4.79 -0.03 10.41
CA ASP A 48 5.96 -0.86 10.68
C ASP A 48 5.61 -2.35 10.69
N GLN A 49 4.48 -2.73 11.31
CA GLN A 49 3.99 -4.11 11.32
C GLN A 49 3.61 -4.59 9.92
N ALA A 50 2.95 -3.75 9.11
CA ALA A 50 2.61 -4.09 7.73
C ALA A 50 3.85 -4.31 6.85
N ILE A 51 4.91 -3.51 7.04
CA ILE A 51 6.19 -3.66 6.33
C ILE A 51 6.86 -5.00 6.71
N VAL A 52 6.85 -5.36 7.99
CA VAL A 52 7.38 -6.65 8.46
C VAL A 52 6.58 -7.82 7.87
N ALA A 53 5.25 -7.78 7.96
CA ALA A 53 4.39 -8.82 7.40
C ALA A 53 4.57 -8.99 5.89
N LEU A 54 4.78 -7.89 5.16
CA LEU A 54 5.08 -7.92 3.73
C LEU A 54 6.43 -8.60 3.44
N LYS A 55 7.46 -8.32 4.24
CA LYS A 55 8.77 -8.96 4.11
C LYS A 55 8.69 -10.47 4.39
N ASP A 56 7.94 -10.87 5.40
CA ASP A 56 7.70 -12.28 5.72
C ASP A 56 6.94 -12.96 4.58
N GLY A 57 5.94 -12.27 4.01
CA GLY A 57 5.20 -12.72 2.83
C GLY A 57 6.11 -13.08 1.66
N PHE A 58 7.12 -12.27 1.35
CA PHE A 58 8.07 -12.59 0.27
C PHE A 58 9.15 -13.62 0.63
N SER A 59 9.32 -13.91 1.93
CA SER A 59 10.23 -14.97 2.37
C SER A 59 9.60 -16.36 2.22
N ASP A 60 8.27 -16.45 2.23
CA ASP A 60 7.51 -17.66 1.95
C ASP A 60 7.21 -17.78 0.44
N LEU A 61 7.86 -18.73 -0.22
CA LEU A 61 7.67 -18.98 -1.65
C LEU A 61 6.55 -19.98 -1.95
N SER A 62 5.92 -20.57 -0.92
CA SER A 62 4.81 -21.50 -1.12
C SER A 62 3.63 -20.79 -1.77
N GLU A 63 3.09 -21.42 -2.83
CA GLU A 63 1.94 -20.93 -3.58
C GLU A 63 2.03 -19.44 -3.96
N ILE A 64 3.25 -18.95 -4.25
CA ILE A 64 3.48 -17.51 -4.40
C ILE A 64 2.66 -16.89 -5.55
N GLU A 65 2.41 -17.63 -6.63
CA GLU A 65 1.54 -17.20 -7.73
C GLU A 65 0.09 -17.04 -7.28
N TYR A 66 -0.43 -17.93 -6.42
CA TYR A 66 -1.77 -17.82 -5.84
C TYR A 66 -1.90 -16.57 -4.97
N ARG A 67 -0.84 -16.23 -4.24
CA ARG A 67 -0.79 -15.05 -3.34
C ARG A 67 -0.36 -13.76 -4.05
N ALA A 68 -0.04 -13.80 -5.34
CA ALA A 68 0.60 -12.70 -6.06
C ALA A 68 -0.17 -11.38 -5.95
N ARG A 69 -1.51 -11.43 -6.05
CA ARG A 69 -2.36 -10.23 -5.93
C ARG A 69 -2.33 -9.62 -4.53
N VAL A 70 -2.37 -10.46 -3.49
CA VAL A 70 -2.30 -10.01 -2.10
C VAL A 70 -0.96 -9.33 -1.84
N LEU A 71 0.14 -9.95 -2.29
CA LEU A 71 1.48 -9.37 -2.15
C LEU A 71 1.62 -8.05 -2.94
N THR A 72 1.05 -7.98 -4.15
CA THR A 72 1.03 -6.77 -4.98
C THR A 72 0.24 -5.63 -4.30
N GLU A 73 -0.93 -5.94 -3.73
CA GLU A 73 -1.73 -4.97 -2.98
C GLU A 73 -0.96 -4.44 -1.76
N GLN A 74 -0.33 -5.32 -0.98
CA GLN A 74 0.45 -4.92 0.19
C GLN A 74 1.67 -4.07 -0.19
N LEU A 75 2.37 -4.37 -1.30
CA LEU A 75 3.41 -3.50 -1.83
C LEU A 75 2.87 -2.09 -2.12
N ALA A 76 1.73 -1.99 -2.82
CA ALA A 76 1.12 -0.72 -3.16
C ALA A 76 0.71 0.07 -1.90
N LEU A 77 0.01 -0.56 -0.96
CA LEU A 77 -0.49 0.10 0.26
C LEU A 77 0.64 0.56 1.18
N THR A 78 1.65 -0.27 1.39
CA THR A 78 2.81 0.10 2.23
C THR A 78 3.61 1.24 1.60
N MET A 79 3.82 1.22 0.28
CA MET A 79 4.50 2.31 -0.43
C MET A 79 3.72 3.61 -0.38
N GLN A 80 2.40 3.56 -0.62
CA GLN A 80 1.54 4.73 -0.51
C GLN A 80 1.58 5.33 0.89
N ALA A 81 1.47 4.51 1.94
CA ALA A 81 1.58 4.97 3.31
C ALA A 81 2.95 5.61 3.61
N ALA A 82 4.05 4.96 3.22
CA ALA A 82 5.40 5.46 3.44
C ALA A 82 5.65 6.80 2.73
N LEU A 83 5.16 6.96 1.50
CA LEU A 83 5.29 8.21 0.75
C LEU A 83 4.46 9.35 1.37
N LEU A 84 3.27 9.05 1.89
CA LEU A 84 2.46 10.06 2.59
C LEU A 84 3.15 10.58 3.86
N VAL A 85 3.79 9.67 4.61
CA VAL A 85 4.62 10.03 5.77
C VAL A 85 5.79 10.91 5.36
N GLN A 86 6.54 10.50 4.33
CA GLN A 86 7.71 11.25 3.84
C GLN A 86 7.35 12.63 3.29
N ALA A 87 6.16 12.78 2.72
CA ALA A 87 5.65 14.06 2.24
C ALA A 87 5.23 15.03 3.37
N GLY A 88 5.24 14.59 4.63
CA GLY A 88 4.84 15.41 5.79
C GLY A 88 3.33 15.65 5.90
N ASN A 89 2.51 14.88 5.17
CA ASN A 89 1.06 15.00 5.18
C ASN A 89 0.45 14.17 6.33
N ASN A 90 0.81 14.48 7.58
CA ASN A 90 0.54 13.62 8.74
C ASN A 90 -0.94 13.22 8.88
N SER A 91 -1.88 14.17 8.82
CA SER A 91 -3.32 13.86 8.92
C SER A 91 -3.80 12.90 7.84
N LEU A 92 -3.23 12.98 6.62
CA LEU A 92 -3.55 12.08 5.52
C LEU A 92 -2.86 10.72 5.68
N ALA A 93 -1.61 10.71 6.13
CA ALA A 93 -0.87 9.48 6.42
C ALA A 93 -1.60 8.68 7.52
N ASP A 94 -1.99 9.33 8.62
CA ASP A 94 -2.70 8.70 9.74
C ASP A 94 -4.03 8.10 9.28
N ALA A 95 -4.83 8.87 8.55
CA ALA A 95 -6.11 8.40 8.02
C ALA A 95 -5.92 7.25 7.02
N PHE A 96 -4.91 7.33 6.15
CA PHE A 96 -4.61 6.27 5.18
C PHE A 96 -4.18 4.99 5.87
N ILE A 97 -3.22 5.05 6.80
CA ILE A 97 -2.72 3.90 7.56
C ILE A 97 -3.86 3.27 8.36
N ALA A 98 -4.62 4.06 9.11
CA ALA A 98 -5.71 3.56 9.94
C ALA A 98 -6.78 2.82 9.12
N SER A 99 -7.09 3.30 7.91
CA SER A 99 -8.15 2.71 7.08
C SER A 99 -7.69 1.55 6.21
N ARG A 100 -6.43 1.56 5.72
CA ARG A 100 -5.95 0.56 4.75
C ARG A 100 -5.07 -0.52 5.38
N LEU A 101 -4.37 -0.19 6.47
CA LEU A 101 -3.47 -1.10 7.17
C LEU A 101 -3.96 -1.46 8.58
N GLY A 102 -4.91 -0.70 9.14
CA GLY A 102 -5.46 -0.91 10.47
C GLY A 102 -6.40 -2.11 10.64
N GLY A 103 -6.56 -2.97 9.63
CA GLY A 103 -7.39 -4.18 9.72
C GLY A 103 -8.90 -3.95 9.54
N SER A 104 -9.32 -2.81 9.00
CA SER A 104 -10.70 -2.53 8.61
C SER A 104 -11.17 -3.55 7.56
N VAL A 105 -12.35 -4.17 7.76
CA VAL A 105 -12.93 -5.19 6.86
C VAL A 105 -14.04 -4.59 5.98
N GLU A 106 -14.33 -3.30 6.17
CA GLU A 106 -15.42 -2.60 5.52
C GLU A 106 -15.14 -2.40 4.03
N ARG A 107 -16.12 -2.75 3.20
CA ARG A 107 -16.01 -2.69 1.73
C ARG A 107 -16.58 -1.41 1.12
N ASN A 108 -17.20 -0.56 1.93
CA ASN A 108 -17.84 0.68 1.51
C ASN A 108 -17.00 1.87 1.95
N TYR A 109 -17.08 2.97 1.20
CA TYR A 109 -16.56 4.26 1.67
C TYR A 109 -17.37 4.81 2.85
N GLY A 110 -16.77 5.73 3.62
CA GLY A 110 -17.41 6.36 4.78
C GLY A 110 -17.22 5.62 6.11
N THR A 111 -16.25 4.71 6.17
CA THR A 111 -16.03 3.78 7.30
C THR A 111 -14.75 4.09 8.07
N LEU A 112 -14.25 5.32 7.99
CA LEU A 112 -13.04 5.73 8.71
C LEU A 112 -13.26 5.64 10.23
N PRO A 113 -12.24 5.18 10.99
CA PRO A 113 -12.30 5.17 12.44
C PRO A 113 -12.39 6.60 13.01
N ARG A 114 -12.91 6.70 14.23
CA ARG A 114 -12.97 7.98 14.96
C ARG A 114 -11.57 8.46 15.34
N GLY A 115 -11.43 9.76 15.58
CA GLY A 115 -10.18 10.39 16.03
C GLY A 115 -9.28 10.92 14.91
N LEU A 116 -9.76 10.92 13.66
CA LEU A 116 -9.06 11.47 12.50
C LEU A 116 -9.51 12.92 12.22
N ASP A 117 -8.58 13.75 11.74
CA ASP A 117 -8.87 15.13 11.31
C ASP A 117 -9.50 15.15 9.90
N LEU A 118 -10.79 14.84 9.84
CA LEU A 118 -11.53 14.80 8.58
C LEU A 118 -11.63 16.18 7.91
N SER A 119 -11.63 17.26 8.69
CA SER A 119 -11.68 18.62 8.17
C SER A 119 -10.44 18.94 7.33
N ALA A 120 -9.25 18.61 7.81
CA ALA A 120 -8.01 18.78 7.04
C ALA A 120 -8.01 17.94 5.76
N LEU A 121 -8.52 16.70 5.80
CA LEU A 121 -8.61 15.83 4.63
C LEU A 121 -9.53 16.40 3.56
N LEU A 122 -10.71 16.86 3.97
CA LEU A 122 -11.70 17.46 3.07
C LEU A 122 -11.16 18.75 2.47
N GLN A 123 -10.50 19.60 3.27
CA GLN A 123 -9.88 20.83 2.77
C GLN A 123 -8.82 20.54 1.71
N ARG A 124 -7.91 19.60 1.96
CA ARG A 124 -6.88 19.20 1.00
C ARG A 124 -7.45 18.64 -0.30
N ALA A 125 -8.57 17.92 -0.21
CA ALA A 125 -9.21 17.28 -1.36
C ALA A 125 -10.17 18.21 -2.11
N ASN A 126 -10.49 19.39 -1.56
CA ASN A 126 -11.43 20.31 -2.16
C ASN A 126 -10.80 21.00 -3.39
N PRO A 127 -11.27 20.72 -4.62
CA PRO A 127 -10.72 21.36 -5.82
C PRO A 127 -11.12 22.84 -5.94
N MET A 128 -12.07 23.30 -5.12
CA MET A 128 -12.59 24.68 -5.11
C MET A 128 -12.03 25.51 -3.95
N ALA A 129 -11.14 24.95 -3.12
CA ALA A 129 -10.50 25.67 -2.01
C ALA A 129 -9.43 26.65 -2.49
#